data_AF-A0A7S0P6G1-F1
#
_entry.id   AF-A0A7S0P6G1-F1
#
_cell.length_a   1.000
_cell.length_b   1.000
_cell.length_c   1.000
_cell.angle_alpha   90.00
_cell.angle_beta   90.00
_cell.angle_gamma   90.00
#
_symmetry.space_group_name_H-M   'P 1'
#
loop_
_entity.id
_entity.type
_entity.pdbx_description
1 polymer ?
#
loop_
_entity_poly.entity_id
_entity_poly.type
_entity_poly.pdbx_seq_one_letter_code
_entity_poly.pdbx_strand_id
1 'polypeptide(L)'
;LRALFFVPELNEEGFGLGRAKPGVDLYSRKVLIEAESGVMPEWLRFLKGVVDSEDIPLNISRESMQDTALMLRIKSVLTRRVLRFLESELRRDRALYSKFFAEFGTYLKEGVCSDAPYQPDIARLMLFESSALPAGELTTLDEYISRCPPGQERLYYIVAPHRGLAEAS
;
A
#
# COMPACT_ATOMS: atom_id res chain seq x y z
N LEU A 1 5.41 19.70 -7.42
CA LEU A 1 5.42 18.22 -7.33
C LEU A 1 4.50 17.59 -8.38
N ARG A 2 5.08 16.94 -9.39
CA ARG A 2 4.39 16.12 -10.38
C ARG A 2 4.77 14.66 -10.14
N ALA A 3 3.83 13.75 -10.27
CA ALA A 3 4.09 12.32 -10.07
C ALA A 3 3.25 11.50 -11.05
N LEU A 4 3.86 10.47 -11.61
CA LEU A 4 3.21 9.45 -12.42
C LEU A 4 3.62 8.10 -11.85
N PHE A 5 2.64 7.30 -11.44
CA PHE A 5 2.85 5.98 -10.86
C PHE A 5 2.13 4.92 -11.67
N PHE A 6 2.68 3.72 -11.62
CA PHE A 6 2.14 2.52 -12.21
C PHE A 6 2.31 1.36 -11.22
N VAL A 7 1.32 0.48 -11.19
CA VAL A 7 1.36 -0.78 -10.43
C VAL A 7 1.55 -1.90 -11.47
N PRO A 8 2.64 -2.68 -11.40
CA PRO A 8 2.82 -3.85 -12.25
C PRO A 8 1.68 -4.85 -12.11
N GLU A 9 1.49 -5.71 -13.12
CA GLU A 9 0.50 -6.79 -13.04
C GLU A 9 0.99 -7.94 -12.13
N LEU A 10 2.31 -8.10 -11.99
CA LEU A 10 2.95 -9.23 -11.34
C LEU A 10 3.78 -8.77 -10.13
N ASN A 11 3.64 -9.48 -9.01
CA ASN A 11 4.51 -9.33 -7.86
C ASN A 11 5.71 -10.30 -7.92
N GLU A 12 6.87 -9.82 -8.36
CA GLU A 12 8.11 -10.63 -8.45
C GLU A 12 8.56 -11.23 -7.11
N GLU A 13 8.38 -10.52 -5.99
CA GLU A 13 8.74 -11.05 -4.66
C GLU A 13 7.91 -12.27 -4.28
N GLY A 14 6.66 -12.33 -4.75
CA GLY A 14 5.75 -13.46 -4.54
C GLY A 14 6.28 -14.77 -5.12
N PHE A 15 7.16 -14.70 -6.12
CA PHE A 15 7.82 -15.86 -6.74
C PHE A 15 9.14 -16.25 -6.06
N GLY A 16 9.49 -15.61 -4.94
CA GLY A 16 10.73 -15.89 -4.21
C GLY A 16 11.97 -15.22 -4.81
N LEU A 17 11.81 -14.21 -5.68
CA LEU A 17 12.91 -13.49 -6.34
C LEU A 17 13.65 -12.49 -5.44
N GLY A 18 13.64 -12.71 -4.13
CA GLY A 18 14.20 -11.79 -3.15
C GLY A 18 13.38 -10.50 -3.05
N ARG A 19 13.87 -9.54 -2.26
CA ARG A 19 13.20 -8.26 -2.02
C ARG A 19 13.37 -7.34 -3.23
N ALA A 20 12.27 -6.80 -3.73
CA ALA A 20 12.21 -5.84 -4.81
C ALA A 20 12.86 -4.52 -4.38
N LYS A 21 13.55 -3.90 -5.33
CA LYS A 21 14.06 -2.55 -5.17
C LYS A 21 12.92 -1.53 -5.33
N PRO A 22 13.01 -0.36 -4.66
CA PRO A 22 12.14 0.76 -4.95
C PRO A 22 12.12 1.06 -6.45
N GLY A 23 10.94 1.34 -7.01
CA GLY A 23 10.78 1.51 -8.46
C GLY A 23 10.48 2.93 -8.93
N VAL A 24 10.61 3.92 -8.05
CA VAL A 24 10.23 5.31 -8.35
C VAL A 24 11.48 6.17 -8.51
N ASP A 25 11.64 6.75 -9.70
CA ASP A 25 12.73 7.68 -9.97
C ASP A 25 12.38 9.10 -9.51
N LEU A 26 13.39 9.80 -8.99
CA LEU A 26 13.27 11.15 -8.49
C LEU A 26 13.98 12.14 -9.40
N TYR A 27 13.25 13.16 -9.83
CA TYR A 27 13.66 14.23 -10.71
C TYR A 27 13.51 15.58 -10.02
N SER A 28 14.34 16.54 -10.43
CA SER A 28 14.15 17.96 -10.17
C SER A 28 14.25 18.72 -11.49
N ARG A 29 13.19 19.45 -11.84
CA ARG A 29 13.13 20.24 -13.08
C ARG A 29 13.47 19.39 -14.31
N LYS A 30 12.90 18.19 -14.37
CA LYS A 30 13.15 17.18 -15.43
C LYS A 30 14.58 16.63 -15.52
N VAL A 31 15.44 16.91 -14.53
CA VAL A 31 16.77 16.31 -14.41
C VAL A 31 16.71 15.16 -13.40
N LEU A 32 17.21 13.98 -13.79
CA LEU A 32 17.26 12.82 -12.90
C LEU A 32 18.22 13.10 -11.74
N ILE A 33 17.72 12.95 -10.51
CA ILE A 33 18.50 13.11 -9.28
C ILE A 33 18.87 11.74 -8.71
N GLU A 34 17.89 10.84 -8.61
CA GLU A 34 18.09 9.49 -8.10
C GLU A 34 17.15 8.51 -8.80
N ALA A 35 17.73 7.50 -9.46
CA ALA A 35 16.97 6.34 -9.94
C ALA A 35 16.67 5.37 -8.79
N GLU A 36 15.53 4.67 -8.87
CA GLU A 36 15.08 3.69 -7.85
C GLU A 36 15.10 4.30 -6.42
N SER A 37 14.59 5.53 -6.30
CA SER A 37 14.71 6.34 -5.08
C SER A 37 13.85 5.85 -3.92
N GLY A 38 14.29 6.17 -2.69
CA GLY A 38 13.53 5.94 -1.45
C GLY A 38 12.41 6.95 -1.18
N VAL A 39 11.89 7.62 -2.23
CA VAL A 39 10.87 8.68 -2.10
C VAL A 39 9.51 8.15 -1.63
N MET A 40 9.30 6.84 -1.71
CA MET A 40 8.11 6.14 -1.20
C MET A 40 8.44 5.34 0.06
N PRO A 41 7.45 5.03 0.91
CA PRO A 41 7.61 4.04 1.98
C PRO A 41 8.00 2.68 1.42
N GLU A 42 8.74 1.93 2.21
CA GLU A 42 9.27 0.63 1.82
C GLU A 42 8.16 -0.40 1.51
N TRP A 43 7.02 -0.29 2.17
CA TRP A 43 5.83 -1.10 1.89
C TRP A 43 5.07 -0.67 0.61
N LEU A 44 5.53 0.37 -0.09
CA LEU A 44 5.06 0.79 -1.43
C LEU A 44 6.09 0.55 -2.52
N ARG A 45 7.15 -0.25 -2.26
CA ARG A 45 8.25 -0.53 -3.21
C ARG A 45 7.80 -1.19 -4.53
N PHE A 46 6.61 -1.80 -4.57
CA PHE A 46 6.01 -2.33 -5.78
C PHE A 46 5.68 -1.26 -6.83
N LEU A 47 5.53 0.01 -6.42
CA LEU A 47 5.24 1.10 -7.33
C LEU A 47 6.40 1.36 -8.28
N LYS A 48 6.07 1.51 -9.57
CA LYS A 48 6.98 1.99 -10.60
C LYS A 48 6.58 3.40 -11.02
N GLY A 49 7.53 4.26 -11.38
CA GLY A 49 7.21 5.54 -11.97
C GLY A 49 8.21 6.65 -11.69
N VAL A 50 7.73 7.89 -11.77
CA VAL A 50 8.58 9.08 -11.68
C VAL A 50 7.93 10.16 -10.82
N VAL A 51 8.77 10.88 -10.08
CA VAL A 51 8.39 12.05 -9.29
C VAL A 51 9.30 13.21 -9.69
N ASP A 52 8.72 14.34 -10.10
CA ASP A 52 9.46 15.58 -10.40
C ASP A 52 9.08 16.68 -9.39
N SER A 53 10.08 17.17 -8.66
CA SER A 53 9.92 18.24 -7.67
C SER A 53 10.84 19.41 -7.95
N GLU A 54 10.27 20.58 -8.20
CA GLU A 54 11.03 21.83 -8.41
C GLU A 54 11.66 22.39 -7.12
N ASP A 55 11.24 21.85 -5.97
CA ASP A 55 11.71 22.24 -4.62
C ASP A 55 13.04 21.57 -4.24
N ILE A 56 13.47 20.52 -4.96
CA ILE A 56 14.70 19.79 -4.68
C ILE A 56 15.87 20.50 -5.40
N PRO A 57 16.94 20.91 -4.69
CA PRO A 57 18.13 21.49 -5.32
C PRO A 57 18.83 20.49 -6.24
N LEU A 58 19.31 20.95 -7.40
CA LEU A 58 20.04 20.09 -8.35
C LEU A 58 21.39 19.60 -7.79
N ASN A 59 21.99 20.34 -6.87
CA ASN A 59 23.30 20.06 -6.27
C ASN A 59 23.22 19.29 -4.95
N ILE A 60 22.11 18.61 -4.68
CA ILE A 60 21.92 17.83 -3.45
C ILE A 60 22.62 16.46 -3.54
N SER A 61 23.32 16.04 -2.48
CA SER A 61 23.85 14.67 -2.40
C SER A 61 22.76 13.69 -1.98
N ARG A 62 22.90 12.41 -2.34
CA ARG A 62 21.97 11.35 -1.93
C ARG A 62 21.83 11.23 -0.41
N GLU A 63 22.95 11.35 0.31
CA GLU A 63 22.97 11.35 1.78
C GLU A 63 22.19 12.53 2.35
N SER A 64 22.51 13.75 1.90
CA SER A 64 21.82 14.96 2.38
C SER A 64 20.33 14.93 2.08
N MET A 65 19.92 14.31 0.97
CA MET A 65 18.52 14.20 0.56
C MET A 65 17.69 13.39 1.55
N GLN A 66 18.19 12.22 1.97
CA GLN A 66 17.44 11.27 2.80
C GLN A 66 17.02 11.87 4.16
N ASP A 67 17.81 12.79 4.71
CA ASP A 67 17.58 13.39 6.03
C ASP A 67 16.86 14.76 5.99
N THR A 68 16.40 15.22 4.81
CA THR A 68 15.72 16.51 4.74
C THR A 68 14.25 16.45 5.12
N ALA A 69 13.79 17.46 5.86
CA ALA A 69 12.36 17.68 6.13
C ALA A 69 11.52 17.81 4.84
N LEU A 70 12.13 18.32 3.76
CA LEU A 70 11.50 18.39 2.44
C LEU A 70 11.16 16.99 1.91
N MET A 71 12.11 16.05 1.95
CA MET A 71 11.89 14.69 1.47
C MET A 71 10.84 13.94 2.28
N LEU A 72 10.85 14.09 3.61
CA LEU A 72 9.81 13.52 4.47
C LEU A 72 8.41 14.05 4.12
N ARG A 73 8.31 15.35 3.83
CA ARG A 73 7.05 15.98 3.39
C ARG A 73 6.62 15.46 2.02
N ILE A 74 7.54 15.35 1.05
CA ILE A 74 7.25 14.81 -0.28
C ILE A 74 6.74 13.37 -0.15
N LYS A 75 7.48 12.51 0.59
CA LYS A 75 7.09 11.13 0.88
C LYS A 75 5.69 11.06 1.46
N SER A 76 5.37 11.85 2.48
CA SER A 76 4.03 11.88 3.08
C SER A 76 2.93 12.27 2.10
N VAL A 77 3.16 13.30 1.28
CA VAL A 77 2.16 13.74 0.28
C VAL A 77 1.91 12.65 -0.76
N LEU A 78 2.95 11.97 -1.22
CA LEU A 78 2.84 10.90 -2.22
C LEU A 78 2.16 9.66 -1.63
N THR A 79 2.55 9.22 -0.43
CA THR A 79 1.90 8.10 0.28
C THR A 79 0.40 8.31 0.41
N ARG A 80 -0.02 9.50 0.89
CA ARG A 80 -1.44 9.83 1.03
C ARG A 80 -2.18 9.88 -0.31
N ARG A 81 -1.51 10.29 -1.40
CA ARG A 81 -2.10 10.26 -2.75
C ARG A 81 -2.34 8.84 -3.22
N VAL A 82 -1.37 7.93 -3.01
CA VAL A 82 -1.51 6.52 -3.35
C VAL A 82 -2.62 5.86 -2.53
N LEU A 83 -2.67 6.08 -1.22
CA LEU A 83 -3.72 5.52 -0.37
C LEU A 83 -5.12 5.97 -0.79
N ARG A 84 -5.32 7.26 -1.10
CA ARG A 84 -6.59 7.77 -1.63
C ARG A 84 -6.93 7.17 -2.99
N PHE A 85 -5.94 6.98 -3.86
CA PHE A 85 -6.15 6.34 -5.15
C PHE A 85 -6.64 4.89 -4.95
N LEU A 86 -5.95 4.10 -4.13
CA LEU A 86 -6.34 2.72 -3.80
C LEU A 86 -7.74 2.65 -3.17
N GLU A 87 -8.08 3.57 -2.27
CA GLU A 87 -9.43 3.65 -1.69
C GLU A 87 -10.49 3.96 -2.76
N SER A 88 -10.17 4.82 -3.73
CA SER A 88 -11.06 5.13 -4.84
C SER A 88 -11.24 3.94 -5.80
N GLU A 89 -10.17 3.20 -6.11
CA GLU A 89 -10.25 1.99 -6.93
C GLU A 89 -11.06 0.90 -6.25
N LEU A 90 -10.86 0.69 -4.95
CA LEU A 90 -11.64 -0.24 -4.14
C LEU A 90 -13.16 0.01 -4.24
N ARG A 91 -13.57 1.28 -4.30
CA ARG A 91 -14.98 1.68 -4.43
C ARG A 91 -15.49 1.67 -5.86
N ARG A 92 -14.63 2.01 -6.83
CA ARG A 92 -15.00 2.18 -8.24
C ARG A 92 -15.05 0.86 -8.98
N ASP A 93 -14.07 0.00 -8.76
CA ASP A 93 -13.94 -1.31 -9.41
C ASP A 93 -13.38 -2.34 -8.41
N ARG A 94 -14.30 -2.96 -7.66
CA ARG A 94 -13.95 -3.98 -6.66
C ARG A 94 -13.27 -5.20 -7.28
N ALA A 95 -13.59 -5.56 -8.53
CA ALA A 95 -12.99 -6.71 -9.18
C ALA A 95 -11.51 -6.45 -9.52
N LEU A 96 -11.21 -5.27 -10.07
CA LEU A 96 -9.84 -4.84 -10.32
C LEU A 96 -9.04 -4.73 -9.01
N TYR A 97 -9.64 -4.11 -7.98
CA TYR A 97 -8.99 -3.97 -6.69
C TYR A 97 -8.72 -5.32 -6.02
N SER A 98 -9.64 -6.29 -6.08
CA SER A 98 -9.40 -7.64 -5.54
C SER A 98 -8.24 -8.35 -6.24
N LYS A 99 -8.06 -8.16 -7.55
CA LYS A 99 -6.88 -8.68 -8.28
C LYS A 99 -5.60 -8.02 -7.79
N PHE A 100 -5.60 -6.70 -7.66
CA PHE A 100 -4.47 -5.97 -7.05
C PHE A 100 -4.16 -6.47 -5.65
N PHE A 101 -5.16 -6.67 -4.81
CA PHE A 101 -4.98 -7.11 -3.43
C PHE A 101 -4.45 -8.54 -3.34
N ALA A 102 -4.84 -9.42 -4.25
CA ALA A 102 -4.30 -10.78 -4.32
C ALA A 102 -2.79 -10.78 -4.58
N GLU A 103 -2.31 -9.90 -5.47
CA GLU A 103 -0.89 -9.79 -5.83
C GLU A 103 -0.08 -8.99 -4.79
N PHE A 104 -0.62 -7.85 -4.33
CA PHE A 104 0.13 -6.83 -3.58
C PHE A 104 -0.35 -6.64 -2.13
N GLY A 105 -1.37 -7.38 -1.68
CA GLY A 105 -1.93 -7.23 -0.33
C GLY A 105 -0.91 -7.48 0.79
N THR A 106 0.11 -8.32 0.57
CA THR A 106 1.20 -8.54 1.52
C THR A 106 1.99 -7.27 1.81
N TYR A 107 2.28 -6.45 0.80
CA TYR A 107 2.97 -5.17 1.00
C TYR A 107 2.14 -4.23 1.86
N LEU A 108 0.82 -4.16 1.62
CA LEU A 108 -0.04 -3.33 2.45
C LEU A 108 -0.09 -3.84 3.91
N LYS A 109 -0.08 -5.16 4.13
CA LYS A 109 0.03 -5.75 5.48
C LYS A 109 1.34 -5.36 6.16
N GLU A 110 2.46 -5.32 5.45
CA GLU A 110 3.71 -4.78 5.99
C GLU A 110 3.54 -3.31 6.42
N GLY A 111 2.83 -2.51 5.62
CA GLY A 111 2.51 -1.12 5.95
C GLY A 111 1.70 -0.97 7.24
N VAL A 112 0.71 -1.83 7.46
CA VAL A 112 -0.05 -1.87 8.74
C VAL A 112 0.88 -2.12 9.93
N CYS A 113 1.89 -2.96 9.78
CA CYS A 113 2.82 -3.33 10.85
C CYS A 113 3.97 -2.33 11.06
N SER A 114 4.34 -1.57 10.03
CA SER A 114 5.57 -0.76 10.03
C SER A 114 5.35 0.75 10.01
N ASP A 115 4.14 1.23 9.69
CA ASP A 115 3.90 2.65 9.43
C ASP A 115 2.65 3.16 10.17
N ALA A 116 2.77 3.29 11.50
CA ALA A 116 1.69 3.69 12.40
C ALA A 116 0.92 4.97 11.96
N PRO A 117 1.56 6.04 11.43
CA PRO A 117 0.85 7.22 10.94
C PRO A 117 -0.15 6.96 9.80
N TYR A 118 0.05 5.91 8.99
CA TYR A 118 -0.86 5.54 7.89
C TYR A 118 -1.65 4.26 8.18
N GLN A 119 -1.41 3.60 9.31
CA GLN A 119 -2.07 2.36 9.69
C GLN A 119 -3.61 2.42 9.56
N PRO A 120 -4.31 3.49 9.99
CA PRO A 120 -5.76 3.56 9.83
C PRO A 120 -6.20 3.59 8.37
N ASP A 121 -5.51 4.35 7.51
CA ASP A 121 -5.80 4.45 6.09
C ASP A 121 -5.54 3.12 5.37
N ILE A 122 -4.44 2.44 5.72
CA ILE A 122 -4.08 1.14 5.15
C ILE A 122 -5.05 0.05 5.61
N ALA A 123 -5.50 0.08 6.88
CA ALA A 123 -6.44 -0.91 7.41
C ALA A 123 -7.77 -0.93 6.64
N ARG A 124 -8.23 0.23 6.15
CA ARG A 124 -9.45 0.36 5.34
C ARG A 124 -9.32 -0.23 3.94
N LEU A 125 -8.10 -0.42 3.47
CA LEU A 125 -7.77 -1.06 2.19
C LEU A 125 -7.69 -2.59 2.28
N MET A 126 -7.77 -3.15 3.49
CA MET A 126 -7.62 -4.58 3.72
C MET A 126 -8.87 -5.36 3.32
N LEU A 127 -8.65 -6.50 2.68
CA LEU A 127 -9.67 -7.48 2.35
C LEU A 127 -9.43 -8.77 3.15
N PHE A 128 -10.52 -9.34 3.67
CA PHE A 128 -10.52 -10.55 4.49
C PHE A 128 -11.64 -11.48 4.09
N GLU A 129 -11.45 -12.78 4.26
CA GLU A 129 -12.58 -13.69 4.34
C GLU A 129 -13.31 -13.52 5.68
N SER A 130 -14.61 -13.87 5.70
CA SER A 130 -15.43 -13.81 6.91
C SER A 130 -16.35 -15.01 6.97
N SER A 131 -16.61 -15.51 8.19
CA SER A 131 -17.57 -16.58 8.45
C SER A 131 -19.01 -16.23 8.05
N ALA A 132 -19.31 -14.93 7.89
CA ALA A 132 -20.61 -14.45 7.43
C ALA A 132 -20.77 -14.47 5.90
N LEU A 133 -19.71 -14.79 5.14
CA LEU A 133 -19.69 -14.77 3.68
C LEU A 133 -19.33 -16.15 3.10
N PRO A 134 -19.77 -16.47 1.87
CA PRO A 134 -19.31 -17.63 1.13
C PRO A 134 -17.78 -17.71 1.00
N ALA A 135 -17.26 -18.91 0.78
CA ALA A 135 -15.83 -19.12 0.53
C ALA A 135 -15.35 -18.33 -0.70
N GLY A 136 -14.19 -17.68 -0.60
CA GLY A 136 -13.63 -16.81 -1.64
C GLY A 136 -14.21 -15.40 -1.71
N GLU A 137 -15.31 -15.11 -1.01
CA GLU A 137 -15.83 -13.74 -0.92
C GLU A 137 -15.06 -12.94 0.15
N LEU A 138 -14.57 -11.77 -0.28
CA LEU A 138 -13.76 -10.89 0.54
C LEU A 138 -14.53 -9.66 0.99
N THR A 139 -14.35 -9.30 2.25
CA THR A 139 -14.93 -8.12 2.91
C THR A 139 -13.84 -7.15 3.36
N THR A 140 -14.17 -5.87 3.41
CA THR A 140 -13.40 -4.86 4.16
C THR A 140 -13.76 -4.89 5.64
N LEU A 141 -12.99 -4.17 6.47
CA LEU A 141 -13.35 -3.94 7.87
C LEU A 141 -14.64 -3.09 8.00
N ASP A 142 -14.81 -2.08 7.16
CA ASP A 142 -16.01 -1.22 7.14
C ASP A 142 -17.26 -2.07 6.80
N GLU A 143 -17.15 -2.97 5.82
CA GLU A 143 -18.20 -3.92 5.46
C GLU A 143 -18.48 -4.94 6.58
N TYR A 144 -17.47 -5.33 7.37
CA TYR A 144 -17.67 -6.18 8.56
C TYR A 144 -18.43 -5.42 9.65
N ILE A 145 -18.04 -4.18 9.92
CA ILE A 145 -18.65 -3.35 10.94
C ILE A 145 -20.13 -3.08 10.60
N SER A 146 -20.46 -2.88 9.33
CA SER A 146 -21.85 -2.60 8.91
C SER A 146 -22.84 -3.75 9.15
N ARG A 147 -22.33 -4.98 9.32
CA ARG A 147 -23.13 -6.18 9.62
C ARG A 147 -23.00 -6.66 11.08
N CYS A 148 -22.29 -5.92 11.93
CA CYS A 148 -22.18 -6.26 13.35
C CYS A 148 -23.56 -6.20 14.03
N PRO A 149 -23.93 -7.23 14.82
CA PRO A 149 -25.14 -7.18 15.63
C PRO A 149 -25.06 -6.09 16.70
N PRO A 150 -26.22 -5.57 17.16
CA PRO A 150 -26.26 -4.62 18.26
C PRO A 150 -25.52 -5.14 19.50
N GLY A 151 -24.68 -4.30 20.10
CA GLY A 151 -23.92 -4.65 21.32
C GLY A 151 -22.57 -5.33 21.07
N GLN A 152 -22.20 -5.64 19.82
CA GLN A 152 -20.85 -6.10 19.52
C GLN A 152 -19.85 -4.93 19.48
N GLU A 153 -18.89 -4.93 20.41
CA GLU A 153 -17.87 -3.86 20.54
C GLU A 153 -16.48 -4.26 19.98
N ARG A 154 -16.32 -5.51 19.54
CA ARG A 154 -15.03 -6.06 19.10
C ARG A 154 -15.13 -6.69 17.72
N LEU A 155 -14.02 -6.63 16.98
CA LEU A 155 -13.81 -7.39 15.76
C LEU A 155 -13.24 -8.76 16.15
N TYR A 156 -13.93 -9.83 15.76
CA TYR A 156 -13.46 -11.20 16.00
C TYR A 156 -12.74 -11.73 14.77
N TYR A 157 -11.59 -12.36 14.98
CA TYR A 157 -10.81 -13.00 13.94
C TYR A 157 -10.20 -14.30 14.44
N ILE A 158 -9.87 -15.18 13.50
CA ILE A 158 -9.11 -16.40 13.73
C ILE A 158 -7.99 -16.45 12.70
N VAL A 159 -6.84 -16.97 13.10
CA VAL A 159 -5.71 -17.21 12.21
C VAL A 159 -5.56 -18.71 12.08
N ALA A 160 -5.70 -19.21 10.84
CA ALA A 160 -5.52 -20.62 10.52
C ALA A 160 -4.77 -20.75 9.18
N PRO A 161 -4.11 -21.90 8.92
CA PRO A 161 -3.42 -22.13 7.65
C PRO A 161 -4.32 -22.02 6.41
N HIS A 162 -5.61 -22.37 6.56
CA HIS A 162 -6.62 -22.20 5.51
C HIS A 162 -8.02 -22.15 6.11
N ARG A 163 -8.98 -21.65 5.32
CA ARG A 163 -10.39 -21.44 5.72
C ARG A 163 -11.03 -22.66 6.38
N GLY A 164 -10.88 -23.85 5.79
CA GLY A 164 -11.51 -25.07 6.33
C GLY A 164 -11.10 -25.40 7.77
N LEU A 165 -9.88 -25.05 8.21
CA LEU A 165 -9.47 -25.21 9.61
C LEU A 165 -10.02 -24.10 10.51
N ALA A 166 -10.17 -22.88 9.97
CA ALA A 166 -10.81 -21.78 10.69
C ALA A 166 -12.29 -22.06 10.99
N GLU A 167 -13.01 -22.68 10.04
CA GLU A 167 -14.44 -23.01 10.18
C GLU A 167 -14.70 -24.22 11.09
N ALA A 168 -13.70 -25.08 11.30
CA ALA A 168 -13.80 -26.26 12.16
C ALA A 168 -13.35 -26.01 13.61
N SER A 169 -12.95 -24.77 13.96
CA SER A 169 -12.43 -24.38 15.27
C SER A 169 -13.52 -24.11 16.31
#